data_AF-A0A412WSR4-F1
#
_entry.id   AF-A0A412WSR4-F1
#
_cell.length_a   1.000
_cell.length_b   1.000
_cell.length_c   1.000
_cell.angle_alpha   90.00
_cell.angle_beta   90.00
_cell.angle_gamma   90.00
#
_symmetry.space_group_name_H-M   'P 1'
#
loop_
_entity.id
_entity.type
_entity.pdbx_description
1 polymer ?
#
loop_
_entity_poly.entity_id
_entity_poly.type
_entity_poly.pdbx_seq_one_letter_code
_entity_poly.pdbx_strand_id
1 'polypeptide(L)'
;MEAFRFYQDRKVTCWERTHFEVKAESYEEAVALVKSWQGEDVLCFEDNEKVIITDGETLFETSESLSIEDNDGQPTIEVFGECGEDIINNTPDNTEQI
;
A
#
# COMPACT_ATOMS: atom_id res chain seq x y z
N MET A 1 40.51 1.97 -8.18
CA MET A 1 39.24 2.52 -7.64
C MET A 1 38.50 1.36 -7.00
N GLU A 2 37.90 1.59 -5.86
CA GLU A 2 37.11 0.60 -5.12
C GLU A 2 35.63 0.91 -5.31
N ALA A 3 34.80 -0.13 -5.25
CA ALA A 3 33.35 0.00 -5.30
C ALA A 3 32.78 -0.31 -3.91
N PHE A 4 31.88 0.56 -3.45
CA PHE A 4 31.14 0.38 -2.20
C PHE A 4 29.67 0.15 -2.55
N ARG A 5 28.97 -0.67 -1.77
CA ARG A 5 27.59 -1.10 -2.05
C ARG A 5 26.64 -0.54 -1.00
N PHE A 6 25.49 -0.09 -1.48
CA PHE A 6 24.42 0.52 -0.71
C PHE A 6 23.08 0.07 -1.29
N TYR A 7 22.01 0.17 -0.51
CA TYR A 7 20.64 0.05 -1.01
C TYR A 7 19.78 1.18 -0.47
N GLN A 8 18.63 1.40 -1.09
CA GLN A 8 17.70 2.46 -0.72
C GLN A 8 16.30 1.88 -0.64
N ASP A 9 15.64 2.15 0.47
CA ASP A 9 14.22 1.87 0.64
C ASP A 9 13.42 3.15 0.35
N ARG A 10 12.26 2.97 -0.29
CA ARG A 10 11.31 4.04 -0.56
C ARG A 10 9.94 3.62 -0.08
N LYS A 11 9.30 4.48 0.71
CA LYS A 11 7.90 4.33 1.06
C LYS A 11 7.03 4.89 -0.06
N VAL A 12 6.15 4.05 -0.57
CA VAL A 12 5.25 4.36 -1.69
C VAL A 12 3.83 3.94 -1.33
N THR A 13 2.86 4.55 -1.99
CA THR A 13 1.47 4.08 -2.01
C THR A 13 1.21 3.46 -3.38
N CYS A 14 0.39 2.41 -3.43
CA CYS A 14 -0.07 1.80 -4.66
C CYS A 14 -1.49 1.25 -4.44
N TRP A 15 -2.20 0.99 -5.53
CA TRP A 15 -3.51 0.37 -5.46
C TRP A 15 -3.40 -1.15 -5.37
N GLU A 16 -4.30 -1.76 -4.61
CA GLU A 16 -4.53 -3.19 -4.65
C GLU A 16 -5.84 -3.47 -5.37
N ARG A 17 -5.88 -4.57 -6.14
CA ARG A 17 -7.08 -5.06 -6.78
C ARG A 17 -7.44 -6.41 -6.18
N THR A 18 -8.65 -6.47 -5.63
CA THR A 18 -9.27 -7.71 -5.17
C THR A 18 -10.32 -8.14 -6.19
N HIS A 19 -10.13 -9.32 -6.76
CA HIS A 19 -11.14 -9.97 -7.59
C HIS A 19 -12.06 -10.80 -6.70
N PHE A 20 -13.37 -10.65 -6.91
CA PHE A 20 -14.38 -11.35 -6.13
C PHE A 20 -15.63 -11.66 -6.95
N GLU A 21 -16.38 -12.64 -6.49
CA GLU A 21 -17.66 -13.05 -7.03
C GLU A 21 -18.78 -12.80 -6.03
N VAL A 22 -19.96 -12.44 -6.54
CA VAL A 22 -21.19 -12.34 -5.75
C VAL A 22 -22.23 -13.29 -6.33
N LYS A 23 -22.66 -14.27 -5.54
CA LYS A 23 -23.78 -15.15 -5.90
C LYS A 23 -25.10 -14.44 -5.62
N ALA A 24 -25.88 -14.21 -6.67
CA ALA A 24 -27.18 -13.55 -6.60
C ALA A 24 -28.09 -14.06 -7.73
N GLU A 25 -29.40 -13.81 -7.60
CA GLU A 25 -30.40 -14.22 -8.60
C GLU A 25 -30.33 -13.35 -9.86
N SER A 26 -29.80 -12.12 -9.76
CA SER A 26 -29.55 -11.24 -10.89
C SER A 26 -28.34 -10.32 -10.67
N TYR A 27 -27.86 -9.71 -11.76
CA TYR A 27 -26.80 -8.70 -11.68
C TYR A 27 -27.24 -7.48 -10.86
N GLU A 28 -28.51 -7.07 -10.96
CA GLU A 28 -29.07 -5.98 -10.17
C GLU A 28 -29.04 -6.27 -8.68
N GLU A 29 -29.34 -7.51 -8.26
CA GLU A 29 -29.23 -7.92 -6.85
C GLU A 29 -27.75 -7.93 -6.41
N ALA A 30 -26.83 -8.47 -7.21
CA ALA A 30 -25.41 -8.45 -6.91
C ALA A 30 -24.90 -7.02 -6.72
N VAL A 31 -25.25 -6.10 -7.62
CA VAL A 31 -24.89 -4.69 -7.53
C VAL A 31 -25.53 -4.01 -6.32
N ALA A 32 -26.78 -4.33 -5.99
CA ALA A 32 -27.43 -3.80 -4.80
C ALA A 32 -26.72 -4.24 -3.51
N LEU A 33 -26.27 -5.50 -3.44
CA LEU A 33 -25.46 -6.01 -2.34
C LEU A 33 -24.13 -5.26 -2.24
N VAL A 34 -23.37 -5.15 -3.33
CA VAL A 34 -22.09 -4.43 -3.35
C VAL A 34 -22.26 -2.98 -2.91
N LYS A 35 -23.31 -2.30 -3.41
CA LYS A 35 -23.61 -0.91 -3.01
C LYS A 35 -24.01 -0.79 -1.53
N SER A 36 -24.57 -1.84 -0.93
CA SER A 36 -24.95 -1.83 0.49
C SER A 36 -23.74 -1.75 1.43
N TRP A 37 -22.54 -2.08 0.94
CA TRP A 37 -21.28 -1.97 1.68
C TRP A 37 -20.73 -0.55 1.76
N GLN A 38 -21.32 0.39 1.00
CA GLN A 38 -20.95 1.82 1.05
C GLN A 38 -19.47 2.14 0.78
N GLY A 39 -18.76 1.26 0.07
CA GLY A 39 -17.35 1.44 -0.29
C GLY A 39 -16.36 0.91 0.75
N GLU A 40 -16.83 0.19 1.76
CA GLU A 40 -15.96 -0.58 2.68
C GLU A 40 -15.21 -1.70 1.93
N ASP A 41 -14.10 -2.15 2.53
CA ASP A 41 -13.27 -3.21 1.95
C ASP A 41 -14.07 -4.51 1.78
N VAL A 42 -14.05 -5.07 0.55
CA VAL A 42 -14.76 -6.31 0.22
C VAL A 42 -14.30 -7.49 1.09
N LEU A 43 -13.06 -7.47 1.58
CA LEU A 43 -12.53 -8.49 2.47
C LEU A 43 -13.28 -8.56 3.82
N CYS A 44 -13.98 -7.48 4.21
CA CYS A 44 -14.84 -7.49 5.40
C CYS A 44 -16.18 -8.23 5.19
N PHE A 45 -16.54 -8.57 3.96
CA PHE A 45 -17.83 -9.17 3.60
C PHE A 45 -17.72 -10.58 3.01
N GLU A 46 -16.50 -11.13 2.89
CA GLU A 46 -16.30 -12.51 2.44
C GLU A 46 -16.98 -13.50 3.40
N ASP A 47 -17.75 -14.43 2.83
CA ASP A 47 -18.45 -15.47 3.58
C ASP A 47 -18.30 -16.87 2.94
N ASN A 48 -17.53 -16.99 1.87
CA ASN A 48 -17.33 -18.21 1.06
C ASN A 48 -18.62 -18.82 0.47
N GLU A 49 -19.76 -18.16 0.61
CA GLU A 49 -21.06 -18.64 0.15
C GLU A 49 -21.65 -17.67 -0.87
N LYS A 50 -21.93 -16.44 -0.44
CA LYS A 50 -22.51 -15.36 -1.23
C LYS A 50 -21.45 -14.43 -1.80
N VAL A 51 -20.37 -14.14 -1.06
CA VAL A 51 -19.24 -13.31 -1.48
C VAL A 51 -17.97 -14.13 -1.37
N ILE A 52 -17.28 -14.32 -2.50
CA ILE A 52 -16.11 -15.19 -2.60
C ILE A 52 -14.95 -14.40 -3.20
N ILE A 53 -13.84 -14.30 -2.48
CA ILE A 53 -12.61 -13.71 -3.03
C ILE A 53 -11.94 -14.75 -3.93
N THR A 54 -11.52 -14.34 -5.13
CA THR A 54 -10.95 -15.25 -6.12
C THR A 54 -9.48 -15.00 -6.38
N ASP A 55 -9.04 -13.75 -6.36
CA ASP A 55 -7.64 -13.37 -6.58
C ASP A 55 -7.33 -11.98 -6.00
N GLY A 56 -6.05 -11.66 -5.86
CA GLY A 56 -5.55 -10.37 -5.39
C GLY A 56 -4.23 -9.99 -6.05
N GLU A 57 -4.11 -8.73 -6.46
CA GLU A 57 -2.87 -8.19 -7.02
C GLU A 57 -2.54 -6.79 -6.48
N THR A 58 -1.26 -6.54 -6.28
CA THR A 58 -0.72 -5.19 -6.03
C THR A 58 -0.37 -4.55 -7.36
N LEU A 59 -0.97 -3.40 -7.66
CA LEU A 59 -0.80 -2.68 -8.93
C LEU A 59 0.43 -1.76 -8.86
N PHE A 60 1.63 -2.36 -8.97
CA PHE A 60 2.90 -1.63 -8.87
C PHE A 60 3.02 -0.48 -9.86
N GLU A 61 2.37 -0.55 -11.02
CA GLU A 61 2.33 0.52 -12.03
C GLU A 61 1.62 1.80 -11.54
N THR A 62 0.80 1.68 -10.50
CA THR A 62 0.11 2.81 -9.86
C THR A 62 0.90 3.41 -8.70
N SER A 63 2.14 2.95 -8.48
CA SER A 63 2.93 3.39 -7.34
C SER A 63 3.27 4.87 -7.40
N GLU A 64 2.93 5.58 -6.33
CA GLU A 64 3.25 6.99 -6.14
C GLU A 64 4.16 7.15 -4.91
N SER A 65 4.99 8.20 -4.92
CA SER A 65 5.88 8.46 -3.78
C SER A 65 5.09 9.02 -2.62
N LEU A 66 5.27 8.46 -1.42
CA LEU A 66 4.70 9.04 -0.20
C LEU A 66 5.56 10.22 0.26
N SER A 67 4.92 11.34 0.58
CA SER A 67 5.62 12.48 1.18
C SER A 67 5.89 12.22 2.67
N ILE A 68 6.83 12.96 3.26
CA ILE A 68 7.10 12.89 4.72
C ILE A 68 5.86 13.33 5.50
N GLU A 69 5.15 14.34 5.00
CA GLU A 69 3.93 14.89 5.63
C GLU A 69 2.81 13.85 5.67
N ASP A 70 2.60 13.13 4.56
CA ASP A 70 1.63 12.03 4.47
C ASP A 70 2.06 10.76 5.23
N ASN A 71 3.33 10.71 5.65
CA ASN A 71 3.91 9.63 6.43
C ASN A 71 4.10 10.01 7.91
N ASP A 72 3.25 10.86 8.45
CA ASP A 72 3.28 11.28 9.87
C ASP A 72 4.63 11.87 10.31
N GLY A 73 5.32 12.57 9.40
CA GLY A 73 6.63 13.16 9.67
C GLY A 73 7.80 12.16 9.66
N GLN A 74 7.54 10.88 9.37
CA GLN A 74 8.55 9.83 9.33
C GLN A 74 9.25 9.78 7.95
N PRO A 75 10.49 9.26 7.87
CA PRO A 75 11.20 9.16 6.61
C PRO A 75 10.47 8.32 5.56
N THR A 76 10.55 8.75 4.30
CA THR A 76 10.02 8.01 3.14
C THR A 76 11.12 7.57 2.17
N ILE A 77 12.35 8.02 2.39
CA ILE A 77 13.55 7.57 1.69
C ILE A 77 14.63 7.34 2.73
N GLU A 78 15.18 6.13 2.74
CA GLU A 78 16.25 5.71 3.65
C GLU A 78 17.34 5.01 2.84
N VAL A 79 18.60 5.34 3.11
CA VAL A 79 19.76 4.73 2.44
C VAL A 79 20.56 3.97 3.48
N PHE A 80 20.90 2.74 3.13
CA PHE A 80 21.62 1.83 3.99
C PHE A 80 22.91 1.32 3.33
N GLY A 81 23.91 1.00 4.14
CA GLY A 81 25.05 0.19 3.71
C GLY A 81 24.62 -1.24 3.38
N GLU A 82 25.41 -1.98 2.58
CA GLU A 82 25.10 -3.38 2.20
C GLU A 82 24.82 -4.31 3.40
N CYS A 83 25.39 -4.00 4.58
CA CYS A 83 25.19 -4.75 5.82
C CYS A 83 24.04 -4.23 6.70
N GLY A 84 23.24 -3.26 6.23
CA GLY A 84 22.10 -2.68 6.97
C GLY A 84 22.46 -1.55 7.94
N GLU A 85 23.65 -0.96 7.83
CA GLU A 85 24.00 0.29 8.52
C GLU A 85 23.09 1.43 8.01
N ASP A 86 22.40 2.14 8.89
CA ASP A 86 21.67 3.37 8.55
C ASP A 86 22.67 4.49 8.22
N ILE A 87 22.60 5.00 6.99
CA ILE A 87 23.51 6.02 6.49
C ILE A 87 22.86 7.40 6.54
N ILE A 88 21.64 7.52 6.02
CA ILE A 88 20.91 8.79 5.91
C ILE A 88 19.45 8.55 5.55
N ASN A 89 18.59 9.47 5.94
CA ASN A 89 17.19 9.52 5.52
C ASN A 89 16.77 10.95 5.10
N ASN A 90 15.54 11.09 4.57
CA ASN A 90 15.05 12.38 4.04
C ASN A 90 14.33 13.28 5.06
N THR A 91 14.27 12.93 6.35
CA THR A 91 13.68 13.82 7.35
C THR A 91 14.66 14.94 7.73
N PRO A 92 14.17 16.19 7.92
CA PRO A 92 15.02 17.25 8.41
C PRO A 92 15.46 16.97 9.85
N ASP A 93 16.77 17.05 10.11
CA ASP A 93 17.29 17.04 11.46
C ASP A 93 16.74 18.24 12.23
N ASN A 94 15.87 17.99 13.21
CA ASN A 94 15.28 19.04 14.07
C ASN A 94 16.30 19.65 15.05
N THR A 95 17.60 19.47 14.85
CA THR A 95 18.66 19.95 15.76
C THR A 95 19.07 21.42 15.58
N GLU A 96 18.43 22.18 14.68
CA GLU A 96 18.61 23.64 14.59
C GLU A 96 17.41 24.45 15.12
N GLN A 97 16.96 24.12 16.34
CA GLN A 97 16.26 25.08 17.20
C GLN A 97 16.92 25.12 18.58
N ILE A 98 18.02 25.88 18.69
CA ILE A 98 18.52 26.42 19.96
C ILE A 98 18.97 27.87 19.74
#